data_AF-A0A5D0P7W4-F1
#
_entry.id   AF-A0A5D0P7W4-F1
#
_cell.length_a   1.000
_cell.length_b   1.000
_cell.length_c   1.000
_cell.angle_alpha   90.00
_cell.angle_beta   90.00
_cell.angle_gamma   90.00
#
_symmetry.space_group_name_H-M   'P 1'
#
loop_
_entity.id
_entity.type
_entity.pdbx_description
1 polymer ?
#
loop_
_entity_poly.entity_id
_entity_poly.type
_entity_poly.pdbx_seq_one_letter_code
_entity_poly.pdbx_strand_id
1 'polypeptide(L)'
;MHDGFESRESWPFECLRCLYVWEEDYVVRHLTDGHGNEVDIWLTSGVPVQPPWSGASCPACGAYHLTSFPTGYLARHPELTAAPDPVPLAKVPVVPVNEIDLPTAIRTPLPRRLLIAVGLPVVAFVGYELYQYVLGPAVPHH
;
A
#
# COMPACT_ATOMS: atom_id res chain seq x y z
N MET A 1 -4.56 -15.69 -37.21
CA MET A 1 -3.87 -16.58 -36.26
C MET A 1 -3.27 -15.64 -35.23
N HIS A 2 -3.82 -15.58 -34.01
CA HIS A 2 -3.20 -14.77 -32.96
C HIS A 2 -1.96 -15.54 -32.54
N ASP A 3 -0.79 -15.10 -32.99
CA ASP A 3 0.49 -15.65 -32.54
C ASP A 3 0.66 -15.25 -31.09
N GLY A 4 0.19 -16.11 -30.20
CA GLY A 4 0.29 -15.93 -28.76
C GLY A 4 0.87 -17.16 -28.11
N PHE A 5 1.53 -16.95 -26.98
CA PHE A 5 2.07 -18.02 -26.15
C PHE A 5 1.55 -17.89 -24.73
N GLU A 6 1.51 -19.01 -24.02
CA GLU A 6 1.16 -19.03 -22.61
C GLU A 6 2.42 -19.15 -21.78
N SER A 7 2.48 -18.42 -20.67
CA SER A 7 3.49 -18.58 -19.62
C SER A 7 2.82 -18.91 -18.29
N ARG A 8 3.56 -19.52 -17.37
CA ARG A 8 3.09 -19.80 -16.00
C ARG A 8 3.92 -18.99 -15.03
N GLU A 9 3.24 -18.27 -14.16
CA GLU A 9 3.86 -17.44 -13.14
C GLU A 9 3.32 -17.80 -11.77
N SER A 10 4.22 -17.97 -10.81
CA SER A 10 3.87 -18.17 -9.40
C SER A 10 4.14 -16.88 -8.63
N TRP A 11 3.09 -16.43 -7.93
CA TRP A 11 3.05 -15.16 -7.21
C TRP A 11 2.87 -15.41 -5.71
N PRO A 12 3.93 -15.22 -4.91
CA PRO A 12 3.85 -15.32 -3.47
C PRO A 12 3.38 -14.00 -2.85
N PHE A 13 2.45 -14.10 -1.90
CA PHE A 13 1.83 -12.97 -1.20
C PHE A 13 1.96 -13.09 0.32
N GLU A 14 1.99 -11.93 0.99
CA GLU A 14 1.82 -11.80 2.43
C GLU A 14 0.73 -10.77 2.73
N CYS A 15 -0.18 -11.12 3.63
CA CYS A 15 -1.19 -10.21 4.12
C CYS A 15 -0.63 -9.30 5.21
N LEU A 16 -0.62 -7.99 4.97
CA LEU A 16 -0.15 -7.01 5.97
C LEU A 16 -1.15 -6.79 7.12
N ARG A 17 -2.32 -7.45 7.09
CA ARG A 17 -3.32 -7.43 8.18
C ARG A 17 -3.20 -8.62 9.14
N CYS A 18 -3.08 -9.84 8.62
CA CYS A 18 -3.10 -11.06 9.43
C CYS A 18 -1.84 -11.92 9.27
N LEU A 19 -0.85 -11.46 8.50
CA LEU A 19 0.43 -12.11 8.24
C LEU A 19 0.31 -13.51 7.62
N TYR A 20 -0.84 -13.81 7.01
CA TYR A 20 -1.01 -15.04 6.26
C TYR A 20 -0.20 -14.96 4.96
N VAL A 21 0.62 -15.97 4.71
CA VAL A 21 1.47 -16.11 3.53
C VAL A 21 0.94 -17.24 2.67
N TRP A 22 0.83 -16.99 1.37
CA TRP A 22 0.41 -18.01 0.40
C TRP A 22 1.04 -17.75 -0.96
N GLU A 23 0.91 -18.74 -1.83
CA GLU A 23 1.36 -18.67 -3.21
C GLU A 23 0.19 -18.99 -4.14
N GLU A 24 0.10 -18.30 -5.27
CA GLU A 24 -0.92 -18.53 -6.28
C GLU A 24 -0.29 -18.65 -7.67
N ASP A 25 -0.76 -19.63 -8.44
CA ASP A 25 -0.30 -19.90 -9.80
C ASP A 25 -1.23 -19.25 -10.83
N TYR A 26 -0.64 -18.45 -11.70
CA TYR A 26 -1.29 -17.79 -12.82
C TYR A 26 -0.80 -18.37 -14.14
N VAL A 27 -1.70 -18.42 -15.13
CA VAL A 27 -1.35 -18.59 -16.53
C VAL A 27 -1.54 -17.25 -17.23
N VAL A 28 -0.51 -16.76 -17.89
CA VAL A 28 -0.57 -15.51 -18.67
C VAL A 28 -0.59 -15.86 -20.15
N ARG A 29 -1.65 -15.47 -20.84
CA ARG A 29 -1.72 -15.56 -22.31
C ARG A 29 -1.24 -14.26 -22.90
N HIS A 30 -0.09 -14.29 -23.54
CA HIS A 30 0.46 -13.18 -24.28
C HIS A 30 -0.10 -13.24 -25.70
N LEU A 31 -0.80 -12.19 -26.12
CA LEU A 31 -1.47 -12.10 -27.41
C LEU A 31 -1.11 -10.78 -28.08
N THR A 32 -1.13 -10.77 -29.41
CA THR A 32 -1.14 -9.52 -30.17
C THR A 32 -2.55 -9.27 -30.71
N ASP A 33 -3.07 -8.06 -30.46
CA ASP A 33 -4.36 -7.64 -30.98
C ASP A 33 -4.32 -7.41 -32.51
N GLY A 34 -5.47 -7.13 -33.12
CA GLY A 34 -5.56 -6.88 -34.57
C GLY A 34 -4.86 -5.60 -35.04
N HIS A 35 -4.35 -4.77 -34.12
CA HIS A 35 -3.65 -3.51 -34.36
C HIS A 35 -2.15 -3.60 -34.08
N GLY A 36 -1.65 -4.76 -33.63
CA GLY A 36 -0.24 -4.96 -33.29
C GLY A 36 0.13 -4.63 -31.85
N ASN A 37 -0.84 -4.37 -30.95
CA ASN A 37 -0.57 -4.14 -29.53
C ASN A 37 -0.48 -5.46 -28.77
N GLU A 38 0.45 -5.54 -27.84
CA GLU A 38 0.55 -6.66 -26.90
C GLU A 38 -0.55 -6.58 -25.83
N VAL A 39 -1.19 -7.71 -25.56
CA VAL A 39 -2.27 -7.85 -24.58
C VAL A 39 -2.03 -9.12 -23.77
N ASP A 40 -2.05 -8.98 -22.45
CA ASP A 40 -1.93 -10.10 -21.52
C ASP A 40 -3.28 -10.45 -20.89
N ILE A 41 -3.67 -11.72 -20.98
CA ILE A 41 -4.84 -12.26 -20.28
C ILE A 41 -4.35 -13.16 -19.15
N TRP A 42 -4.67 -12.76 -17.92
CA TRP A 42 -4.34 -13.48 -16.70
C TRP A 42 -5.44 -14.50 -16.38
N LEU A 43 -5.04 -15.72 -16.04
CA LEU A 43 -5.95 -16.83 -15.77
C LEU A 43 -5.56 -17.54 -14.48
N THR A 44 -6.55 -17.85 -13.66
CA THR A 44 -6.42 -18.80 -12.54
C THR A 44 -7.39 -19.94 -12.77
N SER A 45 -6.90 -21.18 -12.72
CA SER A 45 -7.71 -22.38 -13.02
C SER A 45 -8.47 -22.31 -14.36
N GLY A 46 -7.89 -21.62 -15.36
CA GLY A 46 -8.49 -21.42 -16.68
C GLY A 46 -9.56 -20.33 -16.76
N VAL A 47 -9.86 -19.63 -15.66
CA VAL A 47 -10.82 -18.52 -15.61
C VAL A 47 -10.08 -17.19 -15.68
N PRO A 48 -10.52 -16.23 -16.53
CA PRO A 48 -9.93 -14.90 -16.57
C PRO A 48 -10.05 -14.17 -15.24
N VAL A 49 -8.92 -13.63 -14.77
CA VAL A 49 -8.81 -12.88 -13.52
C VAL A 49 -8.08 -11.56 -13.76
N GLN A 50 -8.08 -10.69 -12.75
CA GLN A 50 -7.23 -9.51 -12.77
C GLN A 50 -5.76 -9.90 -12.59
N PRO A 51 -4.81 -9.05 -13.06
CA PRO A 51 -3.40 -9.25 -12.75
C PRO A 51 -3.15 -9.32 -11.22
N PRO A 52 -2.10 -10.02 -10.77
CA PRO A 52 -1.78 -10.26 -9.36
C PRO A 52 -1.79 -9.00 -8.49
N TRP A 53 -1.33 -7.87 -9.04
CA TRP A 53 -1.26 -6.58 -8.35
C TRP A 53 -2.58 -5.79 -8.32
N SER A 54 -3.63 -6.25 -9.00
CA SER A 54 -4.87 -5.49 -9.20
C SER A 54 -6.14 -6.17 -8.66
N GLY A 55 -6.04 -7.33 -8.00
CA GLY A 55 -7.23 -8.05 -7.54
C GLY A 55 -7.04 -9.08 -6.43
N ALA A 56 -5.80 -9.31 -5.98
CA ALA A 56 -5.56 -10.27 -4.92
C ALA A 56 -6.17 -9.81 -3.58
N SER A 57 -6.78 -10.75 -2.85
CA SER A 57 -7.28 -10.53 -1.49
C SER A 57 -6.84 -11.69 -0.61
N CYS A 58 -6.62 -11.43 0.68
CA CYS A 58 -6.17 -12.46 1.60
C CYS A 58 -7.26 -13.53 1.79
N PRO A 59 -7.00 -14.82 1.50
CA PRO A 59 -8.00 -15.87 1.65
C PRO A 59 -8.36 -16.16 3.12
N ALA A 60 -7.48 -15.80 4.07
CA ALA A 60 -7.72 -16.00 5.49
C ALA A 60 -8.59 -14.91 6.14
N CYS A 61 -8.48 -13.64 5.70
CA CYS A 61 -9.18 -12.52 6.37
C CYS A 61 -9.91 -11.54 5.44
N GLY A 62 -9.84 -11.73 4.12
CA GLY A 62 -10.51 -10.91 3.09
C GLY A 62 -9.91 -9.52 2.88
N ALA A 63 -8.77 -9.18 3.49
CA ALA A 63 -8.15 -7.87 3.31
C ALA A 63 -7.41 -7.75 1.98
N TYR A 64 -7.40 -6.55 1.40
CA TYR A 64 -6.68 -6.20 0.17
C TYR A 64 -5.30 -5.59 0.43
N HIS A 65 -4.90 -5.40 1.69
CA HIS A 65 -3.60 -4.82 2.03
C HIS A 65 -2.53 -5.92 2.04
N LEU A 66 -1.94 -6.14 0.87
CA LEU A 66 -1.02 -7.23 0.59
C LEU A 66 0.34 -6.69 0.13
N THR A 67 1.38 -7.47 0.36
CA THR A 67 2.67 -7.35 -0.33
C THR A 67 2.95 -8.64 -1.10
N SER A 68 3.84 -8.58 -2.09
CA SER A 68 4.30 -9.75 -2.85
C SER A 68 5.81 -9.88 -2.80
N PHE A 69 6.31 -11.10 -3.01
CA PHE A 69 7.73 -11.38 -3.12
C PHE A 69 8.11 -11.79 -4.55
N PRO A 70 9.41 -11.82 -4.90
CA PRO A 70 9.85 -12.40 -6.17
C PRO A 70 9.48 -13.89 -6.26
N THR A 71 9.25 -14.37 -7.49
CA THR A 71 9.00 -15.79 -7.75
C THR A 71 10.09 -16.68 -7.14
N GLY A 72 9.67 -17.80 -6.53
CA GLY A 72 10.57 -18.74 -5.85
C GLY A 72 11.08 -18.27 -4.49
N TYR A 73 10.59 -17.16 -3.95
CA TYR A 73 10.93 -16.71 -2.59
C TYR A 73 10.48 -17.73 -1.54
N LEU A 74 9.24 -18.22 -1.60
CA LEU A 74 8.71 -19.17 -0.61
C LEU A 74 9.36 -20.55 -0.68
N ALA A 75 9.88 -20.96 -1.85
CA ALA A 75 10.68 -22.17 -1.97
C ALA A 75 12.00 -22.09 -1.17
N ARG A 76 12.55 -20.88 -0.99
CA ARG A 76 13.75 -20.62 -0.17
C ARG A 76 13.41 -20.32 1.29
N HIS A 77 12.16 -20.00 1.58
CA HIS A 77 11.65 -19.60 2.89
C HIS A 77 10.40 -20.38 3.31
N PRO A 78 10.46 -21.73 3.40
CA PRO A 78 9.32 -22.56 3.76
C PRO A 78 8.79 -22.27 5.18
N GLU A 79 9.61 -21.67 6.05
CA GLU A 79 9.22 -21.24 7.40
C GLU A 79 8.10 -20.19 7.41
N LEU A 80 7.86 -19.48 6.30
CA LEU A 80 6.82 -18.46 6.22
C LEU A 80 5.43 -19.04 5.92
N THR A 81 5.37 -20.18 5.21
CA THR A 81 4.13 -20.89 4.88
C THR A 81 3.81 -21.99 5.88
N ALA A 82 4.82 -22.56 6.53
CA ALA A 82 4.62 -23.54 7.59
C ALA A 82 3.90 -22.86 8.77
N ALA A 83 2.78 -23.43 9.21
CA ALA A 83 2.24 -23.08 10.51
C ALA A 83 3.37 -23.30 11.54
N PRO A 84 3.67 -22.32 12.41
CA PRO A 84 4.66 -22.53 13.44
C PRO A 84 4.24 -23.78 14.21
N ASP A 85 5.12 -24.78 14.23
CA ASP A 85 4.95 -25.94 15.11
C ASP A 85 4.67 -25.36 16.49
N PRO A 86 3.56 -25.71 17.17
CA PRO A 86 3.22 -25.12 18.45
C PRO A 86 4.31 -25.53 19.45
N VAL A 87 5.40 -24.75 19.49
CA VAL A 87 6.35 -24.78 20.58
C VAL A 87 5.48 -24.48 21.80
N PRO A 88 5.37 -25.40 22.76
CA PRO A 88 4.59 -25.14 23.94
C PRO A 88 5.23 -23.93 24.61
N LEU A 89 4.61 -22.75 24.48
CA LEU A 89 5.02 -21.51 25.15
C LEU A 89 5.16 -21.72 26.66
N ALA A 90 4.51 -22.77 27.18
CA ALA A 90 4.66 -23.29 28.54
C ALA A 90 6.10 -23.63 28.97
N LYS A 91 7.07 -23.79 28.05
CA LYS A 91 8.47 -24.12 28.40
C LYS A 91 9.47 -22.98 28.22
N VAL A 92 9.08 -21.84 27.66
CA VAL A 92 9.99 -20.70 27.59
C VAL A 92 9.99 -20.05 28.97
N PRO A 93 11.11 -20.03 29.71
CA PRO A 93 11.17 -19.27 30.95
C PRO A 93 10.88 -17.82 30.60
N VAL A 94 9.83 -17.25 31.20
CA VAL A 94 9.57 -15.82 31.14
C VAL A 94 10.72 -15.16 31.90
N VAL A 95 11.79 -14.81 31.19
CA VAL A 95 12.81 -13.93 31.73
C VAL A 95 12.15 -12.55 31.77
N PRO A 96 11.96 -11.94 32.94
CA PRO A 96 11.49 -10.57 33.00
C PRO A 96 12.50 -9.72 32.23
N VAL A 97 12.07 -9.16 31.10
CA VAL A 97 12.81 -8.09 30.44
C VAL A 97 12.84 -6.97 31.47
N ASN A 98 14.03 -6.71 32.02
CA ASN A 98 14.26 -5.47 32.75
C ASN A 98 13.82 -4.33 31.83
N GLU A 99 12.98 -3.45 32.35
CA GLU A 99 12.38 -2.34 31.63
C GLU A 99 13.43 -1.72 30.72
N ILE A 100 13.23 -1.89 29.41
CA ILE A 100 14.01 -1.15 28.43
C ILE A 100 13.54 0.28 28.62
N ASP A 101 14.38 1.11 29.24
CA ASP A 101 14.21 2.56 29.27
C ASP A 101 14.22 3.03 27.81
N LEU A 102 13.03 3.02 27.19
CA LEU A 102 12.82 3.57 25.88
C LEU A 102 13.13 5.06 26.01
N PRO A 103 14.15 5.59 25.31
CA PRO A 103 14.39 7.02 25.34
C PRO A 103 13.11 7.68 24.85
N THR A 104 12.40 8.32 25.77
CA THR A 104 11.22 9.11 25.45
C THR A 104 11.68 10.14 24.46
N ALA A 105 11.39 9.91 23.18
CA ALA A 105 11.71 10.84 22.12
C ALA A 105 10.94 12.11 22.45
N ILE A 106 11.66 13.10 22.97
CA ILE A 106 11.15 14.43 23.24
C ILE A 106 10.67 14.95 21.88
N ARG A 107 9.35 14.86 21.65
CA ARG A 107 8.73 15.49 20.48
C ARG A 107 8.94 16.98 20.68
N THR A 108 9.80 17.57 19.84
CA THR A 108 10.00 19.01 19.83
C THR A 108 8.66 19.69 19.55
N PRO A 109 8.19 20.61 20.42
CA PRO A 109 6.97 21.33 20.14
C PRO A 109 7.23 22.17 18.89
N LEU A 110 6.50 21.87 17.81
CA LEU A 110 6.48 22.69 16.60
C LEU A 110 6.31 24.16 17.03
N PRO A 111 7.20 25.07 16.60
CA PRO A 111 7.23 26.41 17.12
C PRO A 111 5.96 27.14 16.68
N ARG A 112 4.97 27.21 17.59
CA ARG A 112 3.70 27.95 17.48
C ARG A 112 3.86 29.37 16.92
N ARG A 113 5.06 29.95 17.07
CA ARG A 113 5.46 31.26 16.51
C ARG A 113 5.47 31.28 14.97
N LEU A 114 5.86 30.19 14.31
CA LEU A 114 5.90 30.11 12.84
C LEU A 114 4.51 30.10 12.21
N LEU A 115 3.54 29.41 12.84
CA LEU A 115 2.15 29.41 12.38
C LEU A 115 1.51 30.80 12.46
N ILE A 116 1.83 31.58 13.50
CA ILE A 116 1.34 32.95 13.65
C ILE A 116 2.01 33.89 12.63
N ALA A 117 3.34 33.77 12.46
CA ALA A 117 4.09 34.62 11.54
C ALA A 117 3.66 34.49 10.08
N VAL A 118 3.21 33.30 9.66
CA VAL A 118 2.73 33.05 8.28
C VAL A 118 1.22 33.23 8.17
N GLY A 119 0.44 32.74 9.14
CA GLY A 119 -1.01 32.77 9.07
C GLY A 119 -1.59 34.18 9.11
N LEU A 120 -1.06 35.05 9.97
CA LEU A 120 -1.56 36.41 10.16
C LEU A 120 -1.43 37.29 8.89
N PRO A 121 -0.28 37.33 8.19
CA PRO A 121 -0.18 38.10 6.95
C PRO A 121 -1.04 37.52 5.82
N VAL A 122 -1.20 36.19 5.73
CA VAL A 122 -2.07 35.57 4.71
C VAL A 122 -3.53 35.97 4.93
N VAL A 123 -4.03 35.92 6.16
CA VAL A 123 -5.41 36.33 6.50
C VAL A 123 -5.62 37.82 6.22
N ALA A 124 -4.63 38.67 6.56
CA ALA A 124 -4.70 40.10 6.28
C ALA A 124 -4.76 40.40 4.78
N PHE A 125 -3.94 39.71 3.97
CA PHE A 125 -3.92 39.87 2.51
C PHE A 125 -5.25 39.45 1.88
N VAL A 126 -5.74 38.25 2.21
CA VAL A 126 -7.03 37.76 1.69
C VAL A 126 -8.19 38.65 2.13
N GLY A 127 -8.18 39.12 3.38
CA GLY A 127 -9.19 40.06 3.87
C GLY A 127 -9.15 41.41 3.14
N TYR A 128 -7.95 41.92 2.82
CA TYR A 128 -7.78 43.16 2.08
C TYR A 128 -8.27 43.04 0.63
N GLU A 129 -7.92 41.96 -0.06
CA GLU A 129 -8.42 41.68 -1.42
C GLU A 129 -9.95 41.56 -1.44
N LEU A 130 -10.53 40.88 -0.44
CA LEU A 130 -11.98 40.78 -0.30
C LEU A 130 -12.61 42.16 -0.03
N TYR A 131 -12.01 42.97 0.83
CA TYR A 131 -12.44 44.35 1.11
C TYR A 131 -12.43 45.20 -0.16
N GLN A 132 -11.35 45.14 -0.95
CA GLN A 132 -11.26 45.84 -2.23
C GLN A 132 -12.32 45.36 -3.22
N TYR A 133 -12.59 44.07 -3.29
CA TYR A 133 -13.60 43.52 -4.19
C TYR A 133 -15.03 43.96 -3.81
N VAL A 134 -15.33 44.01 -2.50
CA VAL A 134 -16.67 44.37 -2.01
C VAL A 134 -16.92 45.89 -2.03
N LEU A 135 -15.90 46.72 -1.74
CA LEU A 135 -16.04 48.18 -1.67
C LEU A 135 -15.51 48.92 -2.90
N GLY A 136 -14.82 48.23 -3.80
CA GLY A 136 -14.31 48.76 -5.06
C GLY A 136 -15.35 49.38 -6.00
N PRO A 137 -16.63 48.94 -6.06
CA PRO A 137 -17.60 49.60 -6.94
C PRO A 137 -18.21 50.89 -6.36
N ALA A 138 -17.72 51.41 -5.22
CA ALA A 138 -18.29 52.60 -4.56
C ALA A 138 -17.43 53.88 -4.67
N VAL A 139 -16.60 54.01 -5.70
CA VAL A 139 -16.00 55.32 -6.06
C VAL A 139 -16.65 55.80 -7.36
N PRO A 140 -17.64 56.72 -7.31
CA PRO A 140 -18.20 57.30 -8.53
C PRO A 140 -17.14 58.19 -9.19
N HIS A 141 -16.91 57.96 -10.48
CA HIS A 141 -16.17 58.89 -11.33
C HIS A 141 -16.87 60.25 -11.33
N HIS A 142 -16.12 61.31 -11.01
CA HIS A 142 -16.57 62.69 -11.17
C HIS A 142 -15.53 63.50 -11.92
#